data_AF-A0A2V9D722-F1
#
_entry.id   AF-A0A2V9D722-F1
#
_cell.length_a   1.000
_cell.length_b   1.000
_cell.length_c   1.000
_cell.angle_alpha   90.00
_cell.angle_beta   90.00
_cell.angle_gamma   90.00
#
_symmetry.space_group_name_H-M   'P 1'
#
loop_
_entity.id
_entity.type
_entity.pdbx_description
1 polymer ?
#
loop_
_entity_poly.entity_id
_entity_poly.type
_entity_poly.pdbx_seq_one_letter_code
_entity_poly.pdbx_strand_id
1 'polypeptide(L)'
;MGTNIYTSWSIWYAYGGGRPKSSFYGIWNVDQLSVNGQVRSPLLTDYDRWRRVIFDFPASVNFQRMDDSFVGYGATINLNDRTIALTKTNDKDWRAKFTFQRPAPDQLTLDGEVDNHMIHMQLRLVDRNKFLLANSRFHWIAEYPFNRLEVRR
;
A
#
# COMPACT_ATOMS: atom_id res chain seq x y z
N MET A 1 -11.54 11.93 35.44
CA MET A 1 -11.42 10.66 34.71
C MET A 1 -10.13 10.73 33.91
N GLY A 2 -9.07 10.05 34.36
CA GLY A 2 -7.71 10.19 33.80
C GLY A 2 -7.50 9.27 32.60
N THR A 3 -7.22 9.85 31.44
CA THR A 3 -6.90 9.13 30.21
C THR A 3 -5.53 8.47 30.37
N ASN A 4 -5.49 7.15 30.25
CA ASN A 4 -4.36 6.31 30.61
C ASN A 4 -3.25 6.41 29.54
N ILE A 5 -2.12 7.06 29.86
CA ILE A 5 -0.95 7.24 28.98
C ILE A 5 -0.43 5.94 28.32
N TYR A 6 -0.71 4.78 28.93
CA TYR A 6 -0.36 3.46 28.39
C TYR A 6 -1.14 3.07 27.12
N THR A 7 -2.41 3.50 27.00
CA THR A 7 -3.20 3.23 25.77
C THR A 7 -2.76 4.12 24.62
N SER A 8 -2.36 5.35 24.91
CA SER A 8 -1.84 6.27 23.89
C SER A 8 -0.48 5.83 23.34
N TRP A 9 0.41 5.34 24.21
CA TRP A 9 1.71 4.79 23.82
C TRP A 9 1.59 3.53 22.96
N SER A 10 0.74 2.57 23.36
CA SER A 10 0.51 1.33 22.61
C SER A 10 -0.16 1.58 21.25
N ILE A 11 -1.10 2.52 21.14
CA ILE A 11 -1.68 2.95 19.86
C ILE A 11 -0.62 3.63 18.96
N TRP A 12 0.33 4.37 19.54
CA TRP A 12 1.40 5.03 18.78
C TRP A 12 2.38 4.05 18.12
N TYR A 13 2.64 2.90 18.76
CA TYR A 13 3.44 1.80 18.17
C TYR A 13 2.61 0.84 17.31
N ALA A 14 1.31 0.71 17.54
CA ALA A 14 0.43 -0.12 16.72
C ALA A 14 0.02 0.56 15.41
N TYR A 15 -0.24 1.88 15.43
CA TYR A 15 -0.82 2.62 14.31
C TYR A 15 -0.11 3.94 13.98
N GLY A 16 0.74 4.48 14.87
CA GLY A 16 1.47 5.74 14.69
C GLY A 16 2.85 5.62 14.02
N GLY A 17 3.63 6.71 14.03
CA GLY A 17 4.89 6.85 13.27
C GLY A 17 6.06 5.94 13.71
N GLY A 18 5.99 5.36 14.90
CA GLY A 18 6.98 4.42 15.44
C GLY A 18 6.68 2.95 15.18
N ARG A 19 5.64 2.64 14.40
CA ARG A 19 5.24 1.26 14.12
C ARG A 19 6.28 0.49 13.29
N PRO A 20 6.44 -0.82 13.52
CA PRO A 20 7.23 -1.68 12.63
C PRO A 20 6.73 -1.56 11.19
N LYS A 21 7.66 -1.49 10.24
CA LYS A 21 7.37 -1.37 8.81
C LYS A 21 7.73 -2.65 8.08
N SER A 22 7.02 -2.92 6.99
CA SER A 22 7.39 -4.01 6.08
C SER A 22 8.80 -3.84 5.53
N SER A 23 9.50 -4.94 5.25
CA SER A 23 10.82 -4.93 4.59
C SER A 23 10.80 -4.28 3.20
N PHE A 24 9.63 -4.25 2.55
CA PHE A 24 9.40 -3.56 1.26
C PHE A 24 8.57 -2.28 1.41
N TYR A 25 8.61 -1.65 2.59
CA TYR A 25 7.78 -0.50 2.93
C TYR A 25 7.68 0.54 1.80
N GLY A 26 6.46 0.79 1.34
CA GLY A 26 6.20 1.72 0.25
C GLY A 26 4.98 1.39 -0.57
N ILE A 27 4.65 2.34 -1.44
CA ILE A 27 3.67 2.18 -2.51
C ILE A 27 4.47 1.86 -3.76
N TRP A 28 4.14 0.76 -4.42
CA TRP A 28 4.81 0.30 -5.62
C TRP A 28 3.83 0.31 -6.78
N ASN A 29 4.18 0.97 -7.89
CA ASN A 29 3.43 0.87 -9.13
C ASN A 29 3.70 -0.49 -9.78
N VAL A 30 2.68 -1.08 -10.39
CA VAL A 30 2.82 -2.27 -11.23
C VAL A 30 3.11 -1.80 -12.67
N ASP A 31 4.39 -1.73 -13.01
CA ASP A 31 4.85 -1.33 -14.35
C ASP A 31 4.47 -2.41 -15.38
N GLN A 32 4.67 -3.68 -15.04
CA GLN A 32 4.29 -4.83 -15.86
C GLN A 32 3.58 -5.89 -15.02
N LEU A 33 2.51 -6.46 -15.56
CA LEU A 33 1.83 -7.64 -15.03
C LEU A 33 1.69 -8.64 -16.18
N SER A 34 2.11 -9.88 -15.97
CA SER A 34 1.80 -10.99 -16.87
C SER A 34 1.07 -12.09 -16.11
N VAL A 35 0.05 -12.67 -16.74
CA VAL A 35 -0.72 -13.80 -16.21
C VAL A 35 -0.57 -14.96 -17.20
N ASN A 36 -0.08 -16.11 -16.74
CA ASN A 36 0.23 -17.27 -17.57
C ASN A 36 1.12 -16.92 -18.78
N GLY A 37 2.11 -16.04 -18.57
CA GLY A 37 3.04 -15.58 -19.61
C GLY A 37 2.50 -14.47 -20.52
N GLN A 38 1.20 -14.16 -20.47
CA GLN A 38 0.61 -13.09 -21.28
C GLN A 38 0.63 -11.75 -20.55
N VAL A 39 1.25 -10.74 -21.16
CA VAL A 39 1.29 -9.37 -20.61
C VAL A 39 -0.12 -8.77 -20.59
N ARG A 40 -0.55 -8.31 -19.43
CA ARG A 40 -1.79 -7.57 -19.21
C ARG A 40 -1.53 -6.09 -19.39
N SER A 41 -2.04 -5.53 -20.49
CA SER A 41 -1.90 -4.12 -20.81
C SER A 41 -2.50 -3.24 -19.70
N PRO A 42 -1.88 -2.10 -19.36
CA PRO A 42 -2.39 -1.16 -18.35
C PRO A 42 -3.58 -0.33 -18.86
N LEU A 43 -4.54 -0.98 -19.50
CA LEU A 43 -5.75 -0.32 -19.97
C LEU A 43 -6.67 -0.06 -18.77
N LEU A 44 -7.23 1.15 -18.68
CA LEU A 44 -8.18 1.52 -17.63
C LEU A 44 -9.43 0.63 -17.61
N THR A 45 -9.70 -0.09 -18.72
CA THR A 45 -10.83 -1.00 -18.88
C THR A 45 -10.54 -2.44 -18.47
N ASP A 46 -9.28 -2.79 -18.16
CA ASP A 46 -8.91 -4.11 -17.64
C ASP A 46 -9.01 -4.09 -16.10
N TYR A 47 -10.21 -4.32 -15.58
CA TYR A 47 -10.53 -4.24 -14.16
C TYR A 47 -9.89 -5.35 -13.31
N ASP A 48 -9.40 -6.42 -13.95
CA ASP A 48 -8.74 -7.55 -13.27
C ASP A 48 -7.22 -7.30 -13.07
N ARG A 49 -6.70 -6.15 -13.51
CA ARG A 49 -5.30 -5.77 -13.34
C ARG A 49 -5.05 -5.02 -12.03
N TRP A 50 -3.95 -5.35 -11.36
CA TRP A 50 -3.45 -4.55 -10.24
C TRP A 50 -2.71 -3.31 -10.73
N ARG A 51 -3.07 -2.15 -10.17
CA ARG A 51 -2.42 -0.86 -10.41
C ARG A 51 -1.20 -0.68 -9.51
N ARG A 52 -1.33 -1.04 -8.22
CA ARG A 52 -0.30 -0.85 -7.19
C ARG A 52 -0.25 -1.99 -6.19
N VAL A 53 0.92 -2.19 -5.60
CA VAL A 53 1.15 -3.04 -4.43
C VAL A 53 1.66 -2.17 -3.29
N ILE A 54 1.07 -2.30 -2.11
CA ILE A 54 1.35 -1.45 -0.96
C ILE A 54 1.80 -2.32 0.20
N PHE A 55 3.05 -2.13 0.58
CA PHE A 55 3.65 -2.73 1.77
C PHE A 55 3.70 -1.65 2.85
N ASP A 56 2.86 -1.77 3.85
CA ASP A 56 2.80 -0.81 4.95
C ASP A 56 3.16 -1.51 6.26
N PHE A 57 2.34 -2.49 6.65
CA PHE A 57 2.57 -3.32 7.82
C PHE A 57 3.43 -4.54 7.51
N PRO A 58 4.22 -5.06 8.46
CA PRO A 58 5.05 -6.25 8.25
C PRO A 58 4.25 -7.50 7.86
N ALA A 59 3.03 -7.63 8.40
CA ALA A 59 2.22 -8.84 8.28
C ALA A 59 1.09 -8.72 7.25
N SER A 60 1.07 -7.68 6.42
CA SER A 60 0.04 -7.52 5.39
C SER A 60 0.53 -6.76 4.16
N VAL A 61 -0.17 -6.99 3.06
CA VAL A 61 0.02 -6.29 1.79
C VAL A 61 -1.34 -5.94 1.20
N ASN A 62 -1.45 -4.77 0.58
CA ASN A 62 -2.65 -4.36 -0.13
C ASN A 62 -2.36 -4.23 -1.63
N PHE A 63 -3.25 -4.77 -2.45
CA PHE A 63 -3.26 -4.58 -3.89
C PHE A 63 -4.35 -3.57 -4.25
N GLN A 64 -3.97 -2.50 -4.94
CA GLN A 64 -4.91 -1.55 -5.51
C GLN A 64 -5.24 -1.98 -6.94
N ARG A 65 -6.52 -2.07 -7.28
CA ARG A 65 -7.01 -2.34 -8.64
C ARG A 65 -7.08 -1.07 -9.48
N MET A 66 -7.44 -1.20 -10.75
CA MET A 66 -7.59 -0.06 -11.68
C MET A 66 -8.75 0.88 -11.32
N ASP A 67 -9.80 0.36 -10.67
CA ASP A 67 -10.94 1.13 -10.15
C ASP A 67 -10.68 1.76 -8.77
N ASP A 68 -9.42 1.82 -8.36
CA ASP A 68 -8.95 2.29 -7.05
C ASP A 68 -9.44 1.48 -5.82
N SER A 69 -10.18 0.39 -6.02
CA SER A 69 -10.52 -0.53 -4.94
C SER A 69 -9.29 -1.29 -4.42
N PHE A 70 -9.35 -1.72 -3.16
CA PHE A 70 -8.25 -2.41 -2.49
C PHE A 70 -8.64 -3.84 -2.12
N VAL A 71 -7.69 -4.76 -2.29
CA VAL A 71 -7.75 -6.11 -1.75
C VAL A 71 -6.54 -6.34 -0.85
N GLY A 72 -6.79 -6.62 0.43
CA GLY A 72 -5.76 -6.88 1.43
C GLY A 72 -5.52 -8.37 1.64
N TYR A 73 -4.26 -8.73 1.89
CA TYR A 73 -3.84 -10.08 2.25
C TYR A 73 -2.96 -10.04 3.50
N GLY A 74 -3.02 -11.09 4.31
CA GLY A 74 -1.95 -11.39 5.25
C GLY A 74 -0.68 -11.72 4.48
N ALA A 75 0.49 -11.29 4.97
CA ALA A 75 1.75 -11.44 4.28
C ALA A 75 2.86 -11.91 5.24
N THR A 76 3.64 -12.90 4.82
CA THR A 76 4.87 -13.31 5.49
C THR A 76 6.02 -13.17 4.50
N ILE A 77 6.96 -12.27 4.79
CA ILE A 77 8.14 -12.01 3.95
C ILE A 77 9.34 -12.70 4.59
N ASN A 78 9.95 -13.65 3.89
CA ASN A 78 11.21 -14.26 4.28
C ASN A 78 12.32 -13.73 3.38
N LEU A 79 13.20 -12.90 3.95
CA LEU A 79 14.29 -12.25 3.21
C LEU A 79 15.41 -13.20 2.82
N ASN A 80 15.65 -14.25 3.62
CA ASN A 80 16.68 -15.24 3.36
C ASN A 80 16.27 -16.16 2.20
N ASP A 81 15.04 -16.66 2.26
CA ASP A 81 14.50 -17.57 1.23
C ASP A 81 13.98 -16.82 0.00
N ARG A 82 13.98 -15.48 0.06
CA ARG A 82 13.45 -14.58 -0.98
C ARG A 82 12.01 -14.89 -1.38
N THR A 83 11.15 -15.09 -0.40
CA THR A 83 9.73 -15.43 -0.61
C THR A 83 8.78 -14.49 0.10
N ILE A 84 7.58 -14.37 -0.48
CA ILE A 84 6.40 -13.74 0.11
C ILE A 84 5.26 -14.77 0.06
N ALA A 85 4.73 -15.14 1.22
CA ALA A 85 3.53 -15.97 1.31
C ALA A 85 2.33 -15.10 1.68
N LEU A 86 1.21 -15.27 0.96
CA LEU A 86 -0.02 -14.54 1.18
C LEU A 86 -1.13 -15.45 1.72
N THR A 87 -1.99 -14.88 2.55
CA THR A 87 -3.18 -15.53 3.13
C THR A 87 -4.41 -14.62 3.07
N LYS A 88 -5.61 -15.21 3.08
CA LYS A 88 -6.88 -14.49 3.20
C LYS A 88 -7.41 -14.64 4.63
N THR A 89 -8.01 -13.58 5.16
CA THR A 89 -8.65 -13.64 6.50
C THR A 89 -9.96 -14.43 6.46
N ASN A 90 -10.71 -14.35 5.35
CA ASN A 90 -12.00 -14.99 5.17
C ASN A 90 -11.91 -16.40 4.52
N ASP A 91 -10.72 -16.83 4.13
CA ASP A 91 -10.47 -18.15 3.56
C ASP A 91 -9.15 -18.70 4.12
N LYS A 92 -9.29 -19.65 5.05
CA LYS A 92 -8.16 -20.23 5.78
C LYS A 92 -7.33 -21.19 4.93
N ASP A 93 -7.83 -21.67 3.81
CA ASP A 93 -7.14 -22.65 2.97
C ASP A 93 -6.45 -21.97 1.78
N TRP A 94 -6.92 -20.78 1.40
CA TRP A 94 -6.28 -19.99 0.35
C TRP A 94 -4.84 -19.60 0.70
N ARG A 95 -3.91 -19.92 -0.20
CA ARG A 95 -2.51 -19.53 -0.12
C ARG A 95 -2.04 -19.07 -1.49
N ALA A 96 -1.20 -18.04 -1.52
CA ALA A 96 -0.39 -17.70 -2.68
C ALA A 96 1.07 -17.53 -2.25
N LYS A 97 2.00 -17.84 -3.15
CA LYS A 97 3.43 -17.73 -2.88
C LYS A 97 4.12 -17.06 -4.05
N PHE A 98 4.93 -16.07 -3.72
CA PHE A 98 5.83 -15.38 -4.63
C PHE A 98 7.27 -15.59 -4.20
N THR A 99 8.15 -15.74 -5.17
CA THR A 99 9.57 -15.42 -5.04
C THR A 99 9.78 -13.96 -5.42
N PHE A 100 10.82 -13.34 -4.90
CA PHE A 100 11.14 -11.96 -5.23
C PHE A 100 12.59 -11.75 -5.61
N GLN A 101 12.81 -10.73 -6.44
CA GLN A 101 14.13 -10.18 -6.74
C GLN A 101 14.08 -8.67 -6.55
N ARG A 102 15.17 -8.09 -6.04
CA ARG A 102 15.30 -6.64 -5.87
C ARG A 102 16.51 -6.13 -6.66
N PRO A 103 16.35 -5.87 -7.98
CA PRO A 103 17.45 -5.43 -8.83
C PRO A 103 18.03 -4.07 -8.43
N ALA A 104 17.19 -3.19 -7.88
CA ALA A 104 17.56 -1.86 -7.41
C ALA A 104 16.72 -1.48 -6.17
N PRO A 105 17.12 -0.47 -5.37
CA PRO A 105 16.36 -0.05 -4.19
C PRO A 105 14.89 0.32 -4.50
N ASP A 106 14.62 0.82 -5.70
CA ASP A 106 13.31 1.25 -6.20
C ASP A 106 12.66 0.26 -7.18
N GLN A 107 13.23 -0.94 -7.36
CA GLN A 107 12.71 -1.97 -8.27
C GLN A 107 12.52 -3.30 -7.55
N LEU A 108 11.37 -3.94 -7.77
CA LEU A 108 11.02 -5.23 -7.19
C LEU A 108 10.33 -6.09 -8.24
N THR A 109 10.81 -7.31 -8.44
CA THR A 109 10.17 -8.31 -9.31
C THR A 109 9.56 -9.39 -8.44
N LEU A 110 8.31 -9.75 -8.70
CA LEU A 110 7.59 -10.83 -8.02
C LEU A 110 7.15 -11.88 -9.03
N ASP A 111 7.46 -13.14 -8.74
CA ASP A 111 7.11 -14.31 -9.56
C ASP A 111 6.45 -15.37 -8.69
N GLY A 112 5.26 -15.82 -9.04
CA GLY A 112 4.52 -16.74 -8.20
C GLY A 112 3.26 -17.30 -8.82
N GLU A 113 2.50 -18.02 -8.01
CA GLU A 113 1.22 -18.61 -8.41
C GLU A 113 0.11 -18.10 -7.51
N VAL A 114 -1.00 -17.70 -8.14
CA VAL A 114 -2.23 -17.23 -7.47
C VAL A 114 -3.41 -17.90 -8.15
N ASP A 115 -4.23 -18.65 -7.39
CA ASP A 115 -5.45 -19.30 -7.91
C ASP A 115 -5.18 -20.10 -9.22
N ASN A 116 -4.10 -20.90 -9.24
CA ASN A 116 -3.64 -21.68 -10.41
C ASN A 116 -3.18 -20.86 -11.63
N HIS A 117 -2.94 -19.56 -11.45
CA HIS A 117 -2.38 -18.69 -12.48
C HIS A 117 -0.95 -18.27 -12.11
N MET A 118 -0.03 -18.43 -13.05
CA MET A 118 1.34 -17.94 -12.91
C MET A 118 1.34 -16.42 -13.11
N ILE A 119 1.81 -15.70 -12.11
CA ILE A 119 1.86 -14.25 -12.06
C ILE A 119 3.32 -13.80 -12.10
N HIS A 120 3.62 -12.89 -13.02
CA HIS A 120 4.86 -12.12 -13.06
C HIS A 120 4.54 -10.64 -12.90
N MET A 121 5.20 -9.96 -11.97
CA MET A 121 5.05 -8.53 -11.75
C MET A 121 6.40 -7.83 -11.70
N GLN A 122 6.51 -6.72 -12.43
CA GLN A 122 7.59 -5.76 -12.27
C GLN A 122 7.04 -4.52 -11.57
N LEU A 123 7.65 -4.19 -10.44
CA LEU A 123 7.20 -3.15 -9.54
C LEU A 123 8.24 -2.04 -9.45
N ARG A 124 7.76 -0.79 -9.44
CA ARG A 124 8.57 0.39 -9.20
C ARG A 124 8.10 1.15 -7.99
N LEU A 125 9.01 1.44 -7.07
CA LEU A 125 8.72 2.22 -5.88
C LEU A 125 8.29 3.63 -6.30
N VAL A 126 7.16 4.08 -5.78
CA VAL A 126 6.68 5.43 -6.06
C VAL A 126 7.58 6.44 -5.37
N ASP A 127 8.16 7.33 -6.16
CA ASP A 127 8.91 8.48 -5.66
C ASP A 127 7.96 9.45 -4.96
N ARG A 128 8.08 9.51 -3.64
CA ARG A 128 7.22 10.35 -2.79
C ARG A 128 7.41 11.84 -3.04
N ASN A 129 8.57 12.23 -3.59
CA ASN A 129 8.88 13.63 -3.90
C ASN A 129 8.09 14.16 -5.10
N LYS A 130 7.50 13.26 -5.91
CA LYS A 130 6.65 13.62 -7.06
C LYS A 130 5.20 13.92 -6.68
N PHE A 131 4.78 13.64 -5.45
CA PHE A 131 3.49 14.10 -4.96
C PHE A 131 3.60 15.57 -4.54
N LEU A 132 3.09 16.48 -5.36
CA LEU A 132 3.07 17.92 -5.09
C LEU A 132 2.39 18.28 -3.75
N LEU A 133 1.49 17.43 -3.24
CA LEU A 133 0.83 17.61 -1.93
C LEU A 133 1.77 17.39 -0.73
N ALA A 134 2.89 16.68 -0.91
CA ALA A 134 3.92 16.52 0.13
C ALA A 134 4.94 17.68 0.12
N ASN A 135 4.98 18.48 -0.96
CA ASN A 135 5.88 19.62 -1.15
C ASN A 135 5.16 20.97 -1.25
N SER A 136 3.83 21.01 -1.21
CA SER A 136 3.09 22.25 -1.10
C SER A 136 3.19 22.78 0.33
N ARG A 137 3.81 23.94 0.50
CA ARG A 137 3.61 24.79 1.67
C ARG A 137 2.10 24.90 1.90
N PHE A 138 1.60 24.25 2.94
CA PHE A 138 0.22 24.41 3.39
C PHE A 138 0.00 25.90 3.69
N HIS A 139 -0.80 26.57 2.86
CA HIS A 139 -1.34 27.88 3.21
C HIS A 139 -2.63 27.62 3.98
N TRP A 140 -2.60 27.82 5.30
CA TRP A 140 -3.82 27.93 6.07
C TRP A 140 -4.55 29.20 5.62
N ILE A 141 -5.55 29.07 4.77
CA ILE A 141 -6.56 30.11 4.62
C ILE A 141 -7.49 29.92 5.82
N ALA A 142 -7.21 30.65 6.89
CA ALA A 142 -8.20 30.89 7.92
C ALA A 142 -9.22 31.86 7.31
N GLU A 143 -10.33 31.34 6.77
CA GLU A 143 -11.51 32.16 6.56
C GLU A 143 -12.01 32.60 7.94
N TYR A 144 -11.66 33.83 8.33
CA TYR A 144 -12.34 34.51 9.42
C TYR A 144 -13.75 34.85 8.91
N PRO A 145 -14.84 34.30 9.50
CA PRO A 145 -16.15 34.84 9.24
C PRO A 145 -16.21 36.25 9.84
N PHE A 146 -16.20 37.25 8.96
CA PHE A 146 -16.52 38.63 9.28
C PHE A 146 -18.03 38.73 9.58
N ASN A 147 -18.47 38.28 10.76
CA ASN A 147 -19.82 38.59 11.21
C ASN A 147 -19.83 40.01 11.78
N ARG A 148 -19.89 41.00 10.88
CA ARG A 148 -20.34 42.37 11.17
C ARG A 148 -21.75 42.43 10.58
N LEU A 149 -22.77 42.63 11.39
CA LEU A 149 -23.52 43.88 11.63
C LEU A 149 -24.68 43.44 12.56
N GLU A 150 -25.27 44.22 13.47
CA GLU A 150 -25.37 45.66 13.64
C GLU A 150 -25.87 45.90 15.08
N VAL A 151 -25.31 46.90 15.78
CA VAL A 151 -25.96 47.49 16.95
C VAL A 151 -27.08 48.38 16.43
N ARG A 152 -28.31 48.18 16.89
CA ARG A 152 -29.35 49.22 16.84
C ARG A 152 -29.85 49.51 18.25
N ARG A 153 -29.96 50.82 18.50
CA ARG A 153 -30.38 51.49 19.73
C ARG A 153 -31.69 50.96 20.29
#